data_AF-A0A7J9EPW6-F1
#
_entry.id   AF-A0A7J9EPW6-F1
#
_cell.length_a   1.000
_cell.length_b   1.000
_cell.length_c   1.000
_cell.angle_alpha   90.00
_cell.angle_beta   90.00
_cell.angle_gamma   90.00
#
_symmetry.space_group_name_H-M   'P 1'
#
loop_
_entity.id
_entity.type
_entity.pdbx_description
1 polymer ?
#
loop_
_entity_poly.entity_id
_entity_poly.type
_entity_poly.pdbx_seq_one_letter_code
_entity_poly.pdbx_strand_id
1 'polypeptide(L)'
;MRTEYGKLNKMEMGIWECCELLNDVIDESDPDLDEPQIEHLLQTAEAIRKDYPNEDWMHLTGLIHDLGKVLLHPGFGELPQWAVVGDTFPVGCAFDKSIVHHKYFEENPDYHNSDYNTKYGVYSEGCGLNNVMMSWGHDDYMYLVAKGNNTTLPPAALFIIRYHSFY
;
A
#
# COMPACT_ATOMS: atom_id res chain seq x y z
N MET A 1 3.56 -13.59 1.65
CA MET A 1 2.81 -12.59 2.44
C MET A 1 1.34 -12.51 2.00
N ARG A 2 1.04 -12.16 0.74
CA ARG A 2 -0.34 -12.05 0.23
C ARG A 2 -1.29 -13.19 0.61
N THR A 3 -0.90 -14.46 0.44
CA THR A 3 -1.74 -15.62 0.80
C THR A 3 -2.06 -15.70 2.30
N GLU A 4 -1.11 -15.30 3.16
CA GLU A 4 -1.29 -15.36 4.61
C GLU A 4 -2.17 -14.21 5.09
N TYR A 5 -1.84 -12.98 4.70
CA TYR A 5 -2.57 -11.78 5.12
C TYR A 5 -3.93 -11.64 4.43
N GLY A 6 -4.10 -12.20 3.24
CA GLY A 6 -5.39 -12.26 2.52
C GLY A 6 -6.45 -13.13 3.19
N LYS A 7 -6.12 -13.88 4.25
CA LYS A 7 -7.11 -14.56 5.09
C LYS A 7 -7.92 -13.61 5.96
N LEU A 8 -7.41 -12.39 6.19
CA LEU A 8 -8.07 -11.32 6.95
C LEU A 8 -8.58 -11.77 8.34
N ASN A 9 -7.79 -12.57 9.04
CA ASN A 9 -8.17 -13.21 10.31
C ASN A 9 -7.28 -12.78 11.49
N LYS A 10 -6.70 -11.57 11.42
CA LYS A 10 -5.81 -11.03 12.47
C LYS A 10 -6.61 -10.36 13.59
N MET A 11 -7.53 -9.45 13.24
CA MET A 11 -8.34 -8.69 14.20
C MET A 11 -9.63 -8.20 13.54
N GLU A 12 -10.66 -7.92 14.35
CA GLU A 12 -11.91 -7.26 13.95
C GLU A 12 -11.99 -5.92 14.69
N MET A 13 -12.22 -4.82 13.96
CA MET A 13 -12.26 -3.46 14.49
C MET A 13 -12.97 -2.51 13.52
N GLY A 14 -13.41 -1.36 14.03
CA GLY A 14 -13.87 -0.23 13.24
C GLY A 14 -12.73 0.58 12.62
N ILE A 15 -13.06 1.43 11.64
CA ILE A 15 -12.09 2.30 10.96
C ILE A 15 -11.40 3.25 11.96
N TRP A 16 -12.14 3.84 12.89
CA TRP A 16 -11.57 4.77 13.86
C TRP A 16 -10.61 4.08 14.84
N GLU A 17 -10.95 2.87 15.31
CA GLU A 17 -10.06 2.07 16.16
C GLU A 17 -8.76 1.72 15.40
N CYS A 18 -8.85 1.45 14.10
CA CYS A 18 -7.69 1.26 13.23
C CYS A 18 -6.82 2.52 13.14
N CYS A 19 -7.43 3.70 12.99
CA CYS A 19 -6.70 4.97 13.03
C CYS A 19 -5.98 5.17 14.37
N GLU A 20 -6.64 4.89 15.50
CA GLU A 20 -6.06 5.00 16.84
C GLU A 20 -4.87 4.04 17.05
N LEU A 21 -4.92 2.83 16.49
CA LEU A 21 -3.78 1.90 16.52
C LEU A 21 -2.55 2.42 15.79
N LEU A 22 -2.73 3.29 14.81
CA LEU A 22 -1.64 3.90 14.04
C LEU A 22 -1.10 5.19 14.68
N ASN A 23 -1.64 5.63 15.82
CA ASN A 23 -1.15 6.81 16.51
C ASN A 23 0.32 6.69 16.96
N ASP A 24 0.80 5.48 17.20
CA ASP A 24 2.19 5.25 17.63
C ASP A 24 3.12 4.82 16.48
N VAL A 25 2.63 4.91 15.23
CA VAL A 25 3.38 4.55 14.03
C VAL A 25 3.93 5.81 13.36
N ILE A 26 5.24 5.79 13.11
CA ILE A 26 5.96 6.77 12.29
C ILE A 26 6.52 6.05 11.06
N ASP A 27 6.25 6.58 9.88
CA ASP A 27 6.69 6.02 8.60
C ASP A 27 8.14 6.42 8.31
N GLU A 28 9.07 5.47 8.38
CA GLU A 28 10.51 5.73 8.14
C GLU A 28 10.85 5.95 6.66
N SER A 29 9.91 5.65 5.75
CA SER A 29 10.11 5.83 4.31
C SER A 29 9.72 7.22 3.81
N ASP A 30 8.90 7.95 4.58
CA ASP A 30 8.46 9.29 4.24
C ASP A 30 9.53 10.32 4.66
N PRO A 31 10.17 11.03 3.72
CA PRO A 31 11.18 12.03 4.04
C PRO A 31 10.59 13.36 4.56
N ASP A 32 9.26 13.54 4.45
CA ASP A 32 8.55 14.78 4.72
C ASP A 32 7.70 14.73 6.01
N LEU A 33 7.46 13.54 6.57
CA LEU A 33 6.63 13.33 7.77
C LEU A 33 7.41 12.74 8.94
N ASP A 34 7.36 13.45 10.09
CA ASP A 34 7.81 12.97 11.40
C ASP A 34 6.63 12.78 12.39
N GLU A 35 5.40 13.03 11.93
CA GLU A 35 4.19 13.04 12.76
C GLU A 35 3.52 11.64 12.81
N PRO A 36 2.71 11.36 13.84
CA PRO A 36 1.89 10.16 13.91
C PRO A 36 1.07 9.91 12.66
N GLN A 37 1.02 8.65 12.22
CA GLN A 37 0.28 8.25 11.02
C GLN A 37 -1.20 8.70 11.05
N ILE A 38 -1.86 8.72 12.21
CA ILE A 38 -3.24 9.22 12.34
C ILE A 38 -3.41 10.68 11.91
N GLU A 39 -2.41 11.53 12.16
CA GLU A 39 -2.45 12.93 11.76
C GLU A 39 -2.43 13.07 10.23
N HIS A 40 -1.57 12.30 9.56
CA HIS A 40 -1.51 12.24 8.10
C HIS A 40 -2.84 11.79 7.47
N LEU A 41 -3.49 10.77 8.05
CA LEU A 41 -4.81 10.31 7.57
C LEU A 41 -5.85 11.44 7.63
N LEU A 42 -5.88 12.18 8.73
CA LEU A 42 -6.81 13.30 8.93
C LEU A 42 -6.47 14.48 8.02
N GLN A 43 -5.19 14.83 7.88
CA GLN A 43 -4.73 15.90 6.99
C GLN A 43 -5.09 15.62 5.54
N THR A 44 -4.85 14.38 5.08
CA THR A 44 -5.20 13.94 3.72
C THR A 44 -6.71 14.02 3.50
N ALA A 45 -7.51 13.45 4.41
CA ALA A 45 -8.97 13.48 4.31
C ALA A 45 -9.52 14.92 4.29
N GLU A 46 -9.03 15.81 5.16
CA GLU A 46 -9.49 17.19 5.25
C GLU A 46 -9.06 18.04 4.04
N ALA A 47 -7.86 17.80 3.50
CA ALA A 47 -7.42 18.45 2.27
C ALA A 47 -8.33 18.08 1.09
N ILE A 48 -8.62 16.79 0.90
CA ILE A 48 -9.54 16.32 -0.13
C ILE A 48 -10.95 16.89 0.12
N ARG A 49 -11.43 16.91 1.37
CA ARG A 49 -12.73 17.48 1.71
C ARG A 49 -12.84 18.96 1.33
N LYS A 50 -11.77 19.72 1.51
CA LYS A 50 -11.72 21.14 1.14
C LYS A 50 -11.76 21.35 -0.37
N ASP A 51 -11.01 20.55 -1.13
CA ASP A 51 -10.86 20.72 -2.58
C ASP A 51 -12.01 20.08 -3.37
N TYR A 52 -12.58 18.99 -2.85
CA TYR A 52 -13.65 18.20 -3.47
C TYR A 52 -14.86 18.02 -2.53
N PRO A 53 -15.54 19.10 -2.10
CA PRO A 53 -16.51 19.05 -1.00
C PRO A 53 -17.73 18.14 -1.22
N ASN A 54 -18.02 17.77 -2.47
CA ASN A 54 -19.16 16.91 -2.82
C ASN A 54 -18.77 15.44 -3.07
N GLU A 55 -17.48 15.09 -2.99
CA GLU A 55 -16.97 13.73 -3.24
C GLU A 55 -16.66 13.03 -1.91
N ASP A 56 -17.68 12.77 -1.11
CA ASP A 56 -17.58 12.17 0.23
C ASP A 56 -16.78 10.85 0.27
N TRP A 57 -16.98 9.99 -0.74
CA TRP A 57 -16.24 8.75 -0.92
C TRP A 57 -14.73 9.00 -1.07
N MET A 58 -14.33 10.13 -1.64
CA MET A 58 -12.92 10.51 -1.84
C MET A 58 -12.31 11.00 -0.53
N HIS A 59 -13.09 11.70 0.33
CA HIS A 59 -12.65 12.08 1.67
C HIS A 59 -12.34 10.84 2.49
N LEU A 60 -13.26 9.87 2.46
CA LEU A 60 -13.08 8.58 3.13
C LEU A 60 -11.89 7.80 2.55
N THR A 61 -11.71 7.83 1.22
CA THR A 61 -10.54 7.21 0.57
C THR A 61 -9.24 7.79 1.13
N GLY A 62 -9.16 9.12 1.28
CA GLY A 62 -8.03 9.78 1.94
C GLY A 62 -7.85 9.40 3.41
N LEU A 63 -8.93 9.20 4.16
CA LEU A 63 -8.83 8.76 5.55
C LEU A 63 -8.29 7.32 5.68
N ILE A 64 -8.63 6.44 4.74
CA ILE A 64 -8.35 5.00 4.89
C ILE A 64 -7.16 4.48 4.07
N HIS A 65 -6.61 5.27 3.15
CA HIS A 65 -5.61 4.81 2.17
C HIS A 65 -4.44 4.06 2.81
N ASP A 66 -3.97 4.60 3.93
CA ASP A 66 -2.78 4.14 4.65
C ASP A 66 -3.07 3.19 5.80
N LEU A 67 -4.35 2.81 6.03
CA LEU A 67 -4.69 1.91 7.13
C LEU A 67 -4.08 0.51 6.99
N GLY A 68 -3.56 0.16 5.82
CA GLY A 68 -2.77 -1.05 5.64
C GLY A 68 -1.48 -1.08 6.48
N LYS A 69 -1.02 0.07 6.99
CA LYS A 69 0.15 0.20 7.86
C LYS A 69 -0.02 -0.50 9.21
N VAL A 70 -1.23 -0.96 9.56
CA VAL A 70 -1.47 -1.79 10.77
C VAL A 70 -0.66 -3.08 10.77
N LEU A 71 -0.12 -3.52 9.63
CA LEU A 71 0.83 -4.62 9.56
C LEU A 71 2.07 -4.44 10.45
N LEU A 72 2.42 -3.19 10.81
CA LEU A 72 3.49 -2.86 11.76
C LEU A 72 3.11 -3.19 13.22
N HIS A 73 1.81 -3.24 13.52
CA HIS A 73 1.35 -3.48 14.88
C HIS A 73 1.52 -4.96 15.28
N PRO A 74 1.91 -5.29 16.53
CA PRO A 74 2.09 -6.66 16.99
C PRO A 74 0.88 -7.57 16.82
N GLY A 75 -0.33 -7.00 16.89
CA GLY A 75 -1.59 -7.72 16.66
C GLY A 75 -1.79 -8.21 15.21
N PHE A 76 -1.03 -7.67 14.25
CA PHE A 76 -1.13 -8.02 12.83
C PHE A 76 0.07 -8.81 12.34
N GLY A 77 1.23 -8.69 12.99
CA GLY A 77 2.41 -9.49 12.67
C GLY A 77 3.74 -8.81 12.90
N GLU A 78 3.75 -7.52 13.26
CA GLU A 78 4.96 -6.73 13.51
C GLU A 78 5.94 -6.84 12.33
N LEU A 79 5.41 -6.65 11.11
CA LEU A 79 6.26 -6.68 9.94
C LEU A 79 7.28 -5.53 9.98
N PRO A 80 8.49 -5.73 9.45
CA PRO A 80 9.44 -4.63 9.32
C PRO A 80 8.90 -3.57 8.34
N GLN A 81 9.26 -2.30 8.54
CA GLN A 81 8.78 -1.17 7.74
C GLN A 81 8.92 -1.39 6.22
N TRP A 82 10.05 -1.91 5.76
CA TRP A 82 10.29 -2.18 4.33
C TRP A 82 9.30 -3.18 3.68
N ALA A 83 8.58 -3.96 4.48
CA ALA A 83 7.55 -4.90 4.01
C ALA A 83 6.12 -4.34 4.16
N VAL A 84 5.98 -3.07 4.55
CA VAL A 84 4.70 -2.40 4.81
C VAL A 84 4.61 -1.05 4.10
N VAL A 85 5.60 -0.17 4.26
CA VAL A 85 5.57 1.22 3.80
C VAL A 85 6.46 1.45 2.57
N GLY A 86 6.42 2.66 2.03
CA GLY A 86 7.27 3.12 0.93
C GLY A 86 6.75 2.80 -0.47
N ASP A 87 7.47 3.31 -1.47
CA ASP A 87 7.13 3.16 -2.88
C ASP A 87 7.03 1.67 -3.29
N THR A 88 5.98 1.37 -4.03
CA THR A 88 5.72 0.04 -4.57
C THR A 88 6.23 -0.10 -6.00
N PHE A 89 6.59 -1.32 -6.38
CA PHE A 89 7.10 -1.62 -7.71
C PHE A 89 6.67 -3.03 -8.15
N PRO A 90 6.54 -3.30 -9.46
CA PRO A 90 6.32 -4.65 -9.95
C PRO A 90 7.46 -5.60 -9.59
N VAL A 91 7.14 -6.78 -9.06
CA VAL A 91 8.10 -7.90 -8.86
C VAL A 91 7.95 -8.93 -9.97
N GLY A 92 8.96 -9.79 -10.19
CA GLY A 92 8.94 -10.79 -11.26
C GLY A 92 9.16 -10.23 -12.67
N CYS A 93 9.59 -8.98 -12.78
CA CYS A 93 10.15 -8.37 -14.00
C CYS A 93 11.34 -7.48 -13.62
N ALA A 94 12.07 -6.97 -14.63
CA ALA A 94 13.22 -6.11 -14.39
C ALA A 94 12.80 -4.84 -13.62
N PHE A 95 13.58 -4.49 -12.60
CA PHE A 95 13.39 -3.26 -11.84
C PHE A 95 13.64 -2.05 -12.75
N ASP A 96 12.72 -1.09 -12.77
CA ASP A 96 12.92 0.15 -13.52
C ASP A 96 13.90 1.09 -12.79
N LYS A 97 14.65 1.89 -13.54
CA LYS A 97 15.63 2.84 -13.00
C LYS A 97 14.98 4.03 -12.29
N SER A 98 13.68 4.26 -12.51
CA SER A 98 12.92 5.28 -11.78
C SER A 98 12.70 4.94 -10.32
N ILE A 99 12.75 3.65 -9.95
CA ILE A 99 12.50 3.22 -8.57
C ILE A 99 13.53 3.87 -7.63
N VAL A 100 13.06 4.49 -6.56
CA VAL A 100 13.90 5.17 -5.59
C VAL A 100 14.98 4.23 -5.07
N HIS A 101 16.22 4.74 -5.01
CA HIS A 101 17.41 3.98 -4.64
C HIS A 101 17.68 2.70 -5.46
N HIS A 102 17.33 2.70 -6.75
CA HIS A 102 17.50 1.57 -7.69
C HIS A 102 18.79 0.75 -7.55
N LYS A 103 19.92 1.40 -7.23
CA LYS A 103 21.23 0.76 -7.04
C LYS A 103 21.22 -0.43 -6.06
N TYR A 104 20.34 -0.43 -5.06
CA TYR A 104 20.28 -1.52 -4.08
C TYR A 104 19.63 -2.80 -4.62
N PHE A 105 18.93 -2.75 -5.76
CA PHE A 105 18.33 -3.94 -6.35
C PHE A 105 19.36 -4.94 -6.89
N GLU A 106 20.62 -4.54 -7.11
CA GLU A 106 21.68 -5.48 -7.53
C GLU A 106 21.88 -6.60 -6.49
N GLU A 107 21.55 -6.35 -5.22
CA GLU A 107 21.60 -7.34 -4.14
C GLU A 107 20.35 -8.23 -4.06
N ASN A 108 19.28 -7.90 -4.81
CA ASN A 108 18.06 -8.68 -4.85
C ASN A 108 18.29 -9.95 -5.70
N PRO A 109 17.96 -11.16 -5.21
CA PRO A 109 18.15 -12.40 -5.96
C PRO A 109 17.43 -12.44 -7.31
N ASP A 110 16.34 -11.68 -7.47
CA ASP A 110 15.60 -11.62 -8.74
C ASP A 110 16.31 -10.76 -9.79
N TYR A 111 17.24 -9.88 -9.41
CA TYR A 111 17.95 -8.98 -10.33
C TYR A 111 18.77 -9.72 -11.37
N HIS A 112 19.40 -10.83 -10.99
CA HIS A 112 20.18 -11.68 -11.87
C HIS A 112 19.42 -12.93 -12.34
N ASN A 113 18.17 -13.11 -11.94
CA ASN A 113 17.35 -14.24 -12.34
C ASN A 113 16.86 -14.06 -13.78
N SER A 114 17.21 -14.97 -14.69
CA SER A 114 16.82 -14.90 -16.11
C SER A 114 15.31 -14.92 -16.35
N ASP A 115 14.53 -15.46 -15.41
CA ASP A 115 13.08 -15.51 -15.53
C ASP A 115 12.44 -14.14 -15.23
N TYR A 116 13.14 -13.28 -14.48
CA TYR A 116 12.61 -12.01 -13.97
C TYR A 116 13.36 -10.80 -14.49
N ASN A 117 14.62 -10.91 -14.87
CA ASN A 117 15.47 -9.76 -15.23
C ASN A 117 15.24 -9.19 -16.64
N THR A 118 14.16 -9.59 -17.31
CA THR A 118 13.75 -9.03 -18.60
C THR A 118 12.66 -7.97 -18.41
N LYS A 119 12.46 -7.10 -19.41
CA LYS A 119 11.48 -6.00 -19.36
C LYS A 119 10.09 -6.44 -18.88
N TYR A 120 9.63 -7.61 -19.35
CA TYR A 120 8.32 -8.13 -18.99
C TYR A 120 8.38 -9.29 -18.00
N GLY A 121 9.53 -9.96 -17.83
CA GLY A 121 9.69 -11.08 -16.90
C GLY A 121 8.59 -12.12 -17.08
N VAL A 122 7.81 -12.36 -16.03
CA VAL A 122 6.67 -13.29 -16.03
C VAL A 122 5.39 -12.74 -16.69
N TYR A 123 5.36 -11.47 -17.08
CA TYR A 123 4.17 -10.77 -17.58
C TYR A 123 4.09 -10.73 -19.11
N SER A 124 2.87 -10.56 -19.62
CA SER A 124 2.63 -10.18 -21.01
C SER A 124 2.51 -8.66 -21.16
N GLU A 125 2.92 -8.17 -22.33
CA GLU A 125 2.75 -6.76 -22.70
C GLU A 125 1.26 -6.37 -22.67
N GLY A 126 0.95 -5.24 -22.03
CA GLY A 126 -0.44 -4.75 -21.94
C GLY A 126 -1.36 -5.57 -21.03
N CYS A 127 -0.83 -6.41 -20.14
CA CYS A 127 -1.64 -7.22 -19.21
C CYS A 127 -2.48 -6.37 -18.23
N GLY A 128 -2.11 -5.12 -18.00
CA GLY A 128 -2.79 -4.21 -17.06
C GLY A 128 -2.41 -4.48 -15.60
N LEU A 129 -2.42 -3.42 -14.77
CA LEU A 129 -1.90 -3.45 -13.39
C LEU A 129 -2.60 -4.47 -12.48
N ASN A 130 -3.86 -4.80 -12.75
CA ASN A 130 -4.57 -5.82 -11.98
C ASN A 130 -3.95 -7.22 -12.09
N ASN A 131 -3.19 -7.48 -13.17
CA ASN A 131 -2.50 -8.73 -13.42
C ASN A 131 -1.01 -8.69 -13.05
N VAL A 132 -0.54 -7.58 -12.48
CA VAL A 132 0.84 -7.40 -12.03
C VAL A 132 0.93 -7.70 -10.53
N MET A 133 1.96 -8.45 -10.14
CA MET A 133 2.34 -8.59 -8.73
C MET A 133 3.17 -7.38 -8.34
N MET A 134 2.59 -6.48 -7.55
CA MET A 134 3.33 -5.40 -6.89
C MET A 134 4.10 -5.95 -5.68
N SER A 135 5.16 -5.26 -5.28
CA SER A 135 5.79 -5.45 -3.98
C SER A 135 4.72 -5.37 -2.87
N TRP A 136 4.88 -6.21 -1.86
CA TRP A 136 3.89 -6.31 -0.78
C TRP A 136 4.01 -5.12 0.17
N GLY A 137 2.87 -4.55 0.56
CA GLY A 137 2.81 -3.43 1.49
C GLY A 137 1.37 -3.06 1.86
N HIS A 138 1.22 -1.89 2.44
CA HIS A 138 -0.04 -1.34 2.93
C HIS A 138 -1.10 -1.18 1.83
N ASP A 139 -0.73 -0.74 0.61
CA ASP A 139 -1.65 -0.62 -0.53
C ASP A 139 -2.44 -1.91 -0.80
N ASP A 140 -1.71 -3.01 -1.05
CA ASP A 140 -2.30 -4.27 -1.46
C ASP A 140 -3.03 -4.93 -0.29
N TYR A 141 -2.52 -4.77 0.94
CA TYR A 141 -3.23 -5.24 2.12
C TYR A 141 -4.54 -4.49 2.36
N MET A 142 -4.54 -3.16 2.28
CA MET A 142 -5.74 -2.36 2.49
C MET A 142 -6.78 -2.58 1.38
N TYR A 143 -6.32 -2.78 0.14
CA TYR A 143 -7.20 -3.23 -0.95
C TYR A 143 -7.87 -4.58 -0.65
N LEU A 144 -7.12 -5.56 -0.12
CA LEU A 144 -7.68 -6.85 0.29
C LEU A 144 -8.68 -6.70 1.45
N VAL A 145 -8.38 -5.87 2.46
CA VAL A 145 -9.30 -5.56 3.57
C VAL A 145 -10.59 -4.95 3.05
N ALA A 146 -10.52 -3.96 2.17
CA ALA A 146 -11.69 -3.30 1.60
C ALA A 146 -12.55 -4.26 0.77
N LYS A 147 -11.91 -5.12 -0.03
CA LYS A 147 -12.59 -6.18 -0.81
C LYS A 147 -13.23 -7.24 0.09
N GLY A 148 -12.51 -7.75 1.08
CA GLY A 148 -12.96 -8.81 1.97
C GLY A 148 -14.10 -8.39 2.89
N ASN A 149 -14.18 -7.10 3.22
CA ASN A 149 -15.27 -6.51 4.00
C ASN A 149 -16.41 -5.94 3.14
N ASN A 150 -16.45 -6.26 1.85
CA ASN A 150 -17.51 -5.86 0.92
C ASN A 150 -17.80 -4.34 0.92
N THR A 151 -16.75 -3.52 0.85
CA THR A 151 -16.91 -2.05 0.81
C THR A 151 -17.86 -1.61 -0.30
N THR A 152 -18.59 -0.53 -0.04
CA THR A 152 -19.46 0.15 -1.02
C THR A 152 -18.76 1.28 -1.75
N LEU A 153 -17.49 1.55 -1.45
CA LEU A 153 -16.68 2.55 -2.15
C LEU A 153 -16.59 2.25 -3.66
N PRO A 154 -16.53 3.28 -4.51
CA PRO A 154 -16.47 3.08 -5.96
C PRO A 154 -15.16 2.41 -6.38
N PRO A 155 -15.12 1.80 -7.58
CA PRO A 155 -13.89 1.19 -8.11
C PRO A 155 -12.68 2.14 -8.16
N ALA A 156 -12.92 3.45 -8.34
CA ALA A 156 -11.88 4.46 -8.31
C ALA A 156 -11.17 4.56 -6.95
N ALA A 157 -11.91 4.49 -5.84
CA ALA A 157 -11.35 4.48 -4.49
C ALA A 157 -10.43 3.27 -4.28
N LEU A 158 -10.89 2.08 -4.70
CA LEU A 158 -10.10 0.86 -4.61
C LEU A 158 -8.84 0.91 -5.48
N PHE A 159 -8.90 1.57 -6.62
CA PHE A 159 -7.74 1.79 -7.48
C PHE A 159 -6.73 2.73 -6.81
N ILE A 160 -7.19 3.84 -6.24
CA ILE A 160 -6.34 4.78 -5.49
C ILE A 160 -5.66 4.01 -4.34
N ILE A 161 -6.41 3.36 -3.46
CA ILE A 161 -5.85 2.63 -2.31
C ILE A 161 -4.79 1.61 -2.74
N ARG A 162 -5.01 0.89 -3.85
CA ARG A 162 -4.13 -0.20 -4.28
C ARG A 162 -2.84 0.25 -4.95
N TYR A 163 -2.78 1.47 -5.47
CA TYR A 163 -1.69 1.92 -6.33
C TYR A 163 -1.19 3.33 -6.00
N HIS A 164 -1.59 3.91 -4.86
CA HIS A 164 -1.17 5.26 -4.49
C HIS A 164 0.32 5.36 -4.16
N SER A 165 0.94 4.24 -3.81
CA SER A 165 2.38 4.14 -3.59
C SER A 165 3.16 3.76 -4.85
N PHE A 166 2.53 3.65 -6.03
CA PHE A 166 3.23 3.30 -7.28
C PHE A 166 3.64 4.55 -8.07
N TYR A 167 4.71 5.21 -7.61
CA TYR A 167 5.27 6.46 -8.16
C TYR A 167 6.04 6.32 -9.49
#